data_AF-A0A929EK42-F1
#
_entry.id   AF-A0A929EK42-F1
#
_cell.length_a   1.000
_cell.length_b   1.000
_cell.length_c   1.000
_cell.angle_alpha   90.00
_cell.angle_beta   90.00
_cell.angle_gamma   90.00
#
_symmetry.space_group_name_H-M   'P 1'
#
loop_
_entity.id
_entity.type
_entity.pdbx_description
1 polymer ?
#
loop_
_entity_poly.entity_id
_entity_poly.type
_entity_poly.pdbx_seq_one_letter_code
_entity_poly.pdbx_strand_id
1 'polypeptide(L)'
;MKGIVAAGHDLTARAGAEILRAGGNAFDAVVAATFASFVTESALTSAAGGGFMLAHQADDKSARLYDFFTDVPGRGRTGANEEMNFYGLHVN
;
A
#
# COMPACT_ATOMS: atom_id res chain seq x y z
N MET A 1 2.86 -24.30 11.08
CA MET A 1 3.06 -22.90 10.63
C MET A 1 1.73 -22.36 10.15
N LYS A 2 1.34 -21.13 10.54
CA LYS A 2 0.05 -20.51 10.16
C LYS A 2 0.11 -19.64 8.89
N GLY A 3 1.30 -19.38 8.35
CA GLY A 3 1.51 -18.62 7.12
C GLY A 3 3.00 -18.35 6.89
N ILE A 4 3.33 -17.75 5.74
CA ILE A 4 4.68 -17.39 5.32
C ILE A 4 4.67 -15.92 4.91
N VAL A 5 5.73 -15.17 5.26
CA VAL A 5 5.93 -13.78 4.86
C VAL A 5 7.29 -13.66 4.19
N ALA A 6 7.34 -12.97 3.05
CA ALA A 6 8.56 -12.60 2.36
C ALA A 6 8.52 -11.09 2.06
N ALA A 7 9.63 -10.40 2.28
CA ALA A 7 9.75 -8.96 2.06
C ALA A 7 11.21 -8.58 1.73
N GLY A 8 11.42 -7.34 1.27
CA GLY A 8 12.74 -6.83 0.89
C GLY A 8 13.69 -6.67 2.08
N HIS A 9 13.17 -6.25 3.24
CA HIS A 9 13.93 -6.12 4.48
C HIS A 9 13.50 -7.15 5.55
N ASP A 10 14.43 -7.60 6.41
CA ASP A 10 14.16 -8.63 7.42
C ASP A 10 13.15 -8.17 8.48
N LEU A 11 13.27 -6.94 8.97
CA LEU A 11 12.30 -6.29 9.88
C LEU A 11 10.90 -6.15 9.27
N THR A 12 10.78 -5.85 7.96
CA THR A 12 9.50 -5.87 7.24
C THR A 12 8.84 -7.25 7.31
N ALA A 13 9.60 -8.31 7.00
CA ALA A 13 9.10 -9.67 7.05
C ALA A 13 8.75 -10.11 8.48
N ARG A 14 9.56 -9.70 9.47
CA ARG A 14 9.33 -9.99 10.90
C ARG A 14 8.05 -9.34 11.41
N ALA A 15 7.78 -8.07 11.08
CA ALA A 15 6.56 -7.39 11.48
C ALA A 15 5.30 -8.13 10.99
N GLY A 16 5.26 -8.53 9.71
CA GLY A 16 4.15 -9.34 9.20
C GLY A 16 4.06 -10.72 9.87
N ALA A 17 5.20 -11.38 10.12
CA ALA A 17 5.23 -12.68 10.78
C ALA A 17 4.77 -12.61 12.26
N GLU A 18 5.04 -11.51 12.96
CA GLU A 18 4.55 -11.26 14.32
C GLU A 18 3.02 -11.17 14.35
N ILE A 19 2.40 -10.47 13.39
CA ILE A 19 0.94 -10.40 13.29
C ILE A 19 0.32 -11.76 12.97
N LEU A 20 0.91 -12.55 12.08
CA LEU A 20 0.44 -13.93 11.83
C LEU A 20 0.54 -14.80 13.09
N ARG A 21 1.62 -14.65 13.89
CA ARG A 21 1.78 -15.38 15.16
C ARG A 21 0.75 -14.93 16.21
N ALA A 22 0.40 -13.64 16.22
CA ALA A 22 -0.65 -13.07 17.07
C ALA A 22 -2.07 -13.50 16.65
N GLY A 23 -2.22 -14.23 15.55
CA GLY A 23 -3.50 -14.76 15.08
C GLY A 23 -4.18 -13.92 14.00
N GLY A 24 -3.52 -12.88 13.49
CA GLY A 24 -3.99 -12.12 12.34
C GLY A 24 -3.97 -12.94 11.04
N ASN A 25 -4.71 -12.46 10.05
CA ASN A 25 -4.76 -13.06 8.72
C ASN A 25 -3.69 -12.46 7.78
N ALA A 26 -3.70 -12.85 6.50
CA ALA A 26 -2.75 -12.35 5.51
C ALA A 26 -2.85 -10.83 5.25
N PHE A 27 -4.06 -10.25 5.37
CA PHE A 27 -4.29 -8.81 5.24
C PHE A 27 -3.73 -8.04 6.44
N ASP A 28 -3.96 -8.53 7.66
CA ASP A 28 -3.39 -7.90 8.86
C ASP A 28 -1.86 -7.91 8.80
N ALA A 29 -1.30 -9.04 8.36
CA ALA A 29 0.14 -9.21 8.21
C ALA A 29 0.76 -8.29 7.15
N VAL A 30 0.12 -8.12 5.99
CA VAL A 30 0.63 -7.22 4.95
C VAL A 30 0.54 -5.76 5.39
N VAL A 31 -0.52 -5.36 6.11
CA VAL A 31 -0.63 -3.99 6.65
C VAL A 31 0.52 -3.67 7.60
N ALA A 32 0.83 -4.57 8.54
CA ALA A 32 1.96 -4.38 9.45
C ALA A 32 3.32 -4.36 8.73
N ALA A 33 3.51 -5.26 7.75
CA ALA A 33 4.71 -5.26 6.91
C ALA A 33 4.83 -3.93 6.13
N THR A 34 3.76 -3.43 5.53
CA THR A 34 3.77 -2.15 4.80
C THR A 34 4.16 -0.97 5.69
N PHE A 35 3.61 -0.87 6.90
CA PHE A 35 4.02 0.21 7.82
C PHE A 35 5.48 0.09 8.26
N ALA A 36 5.98 -1.13 8.49
CA ALA A 36 7.39 -1.35 8.81
C ALA A 36 8.30 -0.94 7.63
N SER A 37 7.89 -1.27 6.38
CA SER A 37 8.68 -0.97 5.19
C SER A 37 8.86 0.54 4.96
N PHE A 38 7.89 1.38 5.36
CA PHE A 38 8.04 2.84 5.27
C PHE A 38 9.27 3.37 6.01
N VAL A 39 9.74 2.64 7.04
CA VAL A 39 10.92 2.99 7.82
C VAL A 39 12.16 2.26 7.29
N THR A 40 12.05 0.95 7.05
CA THR A 40 13.21 0.08 6.75
C THR A 40 13.58 0.07 5.27
N GLU A 41 12.66 0.50 4.41
CA GLU A 41 12.75 0.53 2.94
C GLU A 41 12.30 1.90 2.42
N SER A 42 12.62 2.98 3.14
CA SER A 42 12.09 4.34 2.91
C SER A 42 12.38 4.94 1.53
N ALA A 43 13.42 4.46 0.84
CA ALA A 43 13.70 4.84 -0.55
C ALA A 43 12.75 4.20 -1.58
N LEU A 44 11.99 3.16 -1.17
CA LEU A 44 11.13 2.34 -2.02
C LEU A 44 9.65 2.47 -1.64
N THR A 45 9.34 2.67 -0.36
CA THR A 45 7.95 2.69 0.13
C THR A 45 7.70 3.88 1.05
N SER A 46 6.48 4.42 1.00
CA SER A 46 6.01 5.44 1.93
C SER A 46 4.48 5.51 1.95
N ALA A 47 3.92 6.13 2.99
CA ALA A 47 2.48 6.40 3.08
C ALA A 47 1.96 7.41 2.04
N ALA A 48 2.86 8.20 1.43
CA ALA A 48 2.53 9.19 0.40
C ALA A 48 2.72 8.65 -1.03
N GLY A 49 3.13 7.38 -1.16
CA GLY A 49 3.28 6.72 -2.45
C GLY A 49 1.97 6.09 -2.94
N GLY A 50 2.12 5.06 -3.78
CA GLY A 50 1.02 4.23 -4.24
C GLY A 50 1.52 2.84 -4.61
N GLY A 51 0.60 1.95 -4.97
CA GLY A 51 0.94 0.59 -5.35
C GLY A 51 -0.27 -0.28 -5.61
N PHE A 52 -0.03 -1.57 -5.78
CA PHE A 52 -1.08 -2.54 -6.04
C PHE A 52 -1.01 -3.69 -5.04
N MET A 53 -2.16 -4.17 -4.59
CA MET A 53 -2.26 -5.39 -3.79
C MET A 53 -3.10 -6.41 -4.55
N LEU A 54 -2.48 -7.50 -4.98
CA LEU A 54 -3.21 -8.66 -5.49
C LEU A 54 -3.53 -9.59 -4.32
N ALA A 55 -4.81 -9.71 -3.99
CA ALA A 55 -5.26 -10.55 -2.88
C ALA A 55 -6.14 -11.69 -3.37
N HIS A 56 -5.96 -12.86 -2.78
CA HIS A 56 -6.88 -13.99 -2.92
C HIS A 56 -7.87 -13.99 -1.76
N GLN A 57 -9.16 -13.95 -2.08
CA GLN A 57 -10.23 -14.01 -1.11
C GLN A 57 -10.65 -15.47 -0.91
N ALA A 58 -10.52 -15.97 0.32
CA ALA A 58 -10.73 -17.38 0.61
C ALA A 58 -12.22 -17.77 0.64
N ASP A 59 -13.12 -16.80 0.86
CA ASP A 59 -14.56 -17.00 0.96
C ASP A 59 -15.19 -17.34 -0.40
N ASP A 60 -14.86 -16.56 -1.44
CA ASP A 60 -15.39 -16.69 -2.79
C ASP A 60 -14.38 -17.26 -3.79
N LYS A 61 -13.16 -17.56 -3.32
CA LYS A 61 -12.03 -18.08 -4.11
C LYS A 61 -11.65 -17.16 -5.28
N SER A 62 -11.94 -15.87 -5.17
CA SER A 62 -11.60 -14.88 -6.20
C SER A 62 -10.21 -14.30 -5.99
N ALA A 63 -9.66 -13.72 -7.05
CA ALA A 63 -8.51 -12.84 -6.98
C ALA A 63 -8.99 -11.40 -7.22
N ARG A 64 -8.59 -10.47 -6.35
CA ARG A 64 -8.92 -9.06 -6.45
C ARG A 64 -7.64 -8.24 -6.47
N LEU A 65 -7.52 -7.37 -7.46
CA LEU A 65 -6.46 -6.37 -7.52
C LEU A 65 -6.99 -5.07 -6.91
N TYR A 66 -6.40 -4.66 -5.79
CA TYR A 66 -6.64 -3.37 -5.20
C TYR A 66 -5.62 -2.39 -5.77
N ASP A 67 -6.13 -1.36 -6.45
CA ASP A 67 -5.34 -0.26 -6.99
C ASP A 67 -5.28 0.88 -5.97
N PHE A 68 -4.09 1.10 -5.42
CA PHE A 68 -3.76 2.22 -4.55
C PHE A 68 -2.78 3.18 -5.22
N PHE A 69 -2.69 3.17 -6.56
CA PHE A 69 -1.78 4.06 -7.25
C PHE A 69 -2.27 5.50 -7.17
N THR A 70 -1.33 6.45 -7.18
CA THR A 70 -1.65 7.86 -7.03
C THR A 70 -2.34 8.38 -8.29
N ASP A 71 -3.46 9.06 -8.10
CA ASP A 71 -4.10 9.82 -9.17
C ASP A 71 -3.52 11.23 -9.27
N VAL A 72 -3.55 11.80 -10.46
CA VAL A 72 -3.16 13.19 -10.70
C VAL A 72 -4.40 14.07 -10.50
N PRO A 73 -4.40 14.98 -9.51
CA PRO A 73 -5.49 15.93 -9.36
C PRO A 73 -5.76 16.69 -10.67
N GLY A 74 -7.04 16.84 -11.04
CA GLY A 74 -7.46 17.68 -12.18
C GLY A 74 -7.64 16.97 -13.52
N ARG A 75 -7.23 15.70 -13.68
CA ARG A 75 -7.56 14.92 -14.89
C ARG A 75 -8.95 14.26 -14.73
N GLY A 76 -9.99 14.94 -15.19
CA GLY A 76 -11.36 14.41 -15.25
C GLY A 76 -12.42 15.20 -14.47
N ARG A 77 -12.06 16.28 -13.77
CA ARG A 77 -13.05 17.20 -13.18
C ARG A 77 -13.67 18.07 -14.29
N THR A 78 -14.93 17.80 -14.63
CA THR A 78 -15.78 18.68 -15.47
C THR A 78 -16.32 19.90 -14.70
N GLY A 79 -15.85 20.15 -13.47
CA GLY A 79 -16.18 21.34 -12.69
C GLY A 79 -15.01 22.33 -12.70
N ALA A 80 -15.00 23.26 -13.64
CA ALA A 80 -13.99 24.33 -13.76
C ALA A 80 -14.04 25.39 -12.63
N ASN A 81 -14.76 25.14 -11.54
CA ASN A 81 -15.09 26.13 -10.50
C ASN A 81 -14.70 25.73 -9.07
N GLU A 82 -13.96 24.64 -8.87
CA GLU A 82 -13.32 24.39 -7.57
C GLU A 82 -11.94 25.05 -7.55
N GLU A 83 -11.70 25.91 -6.56
CA GLU A 83 -10.42 26.60 -6.37
C GLU A 83 -9.30 25.56 -6.21
N MET A 84 -8.36 25.53 -7.16
CA MET A 84 -7.27 24.56 -7.14
C MET A 84 -6.30 24.91 -6.02
N ASN A 85 -6.19 24.03 -5.01
CA ASN A 85 -5.19 24.16 -3.93
C ASN A 85 -3.78 23.67 -4.35
N PHE A 86 -3.64 23.18 -5.58
CA PHE A 86 -2.38 22.67 -6.12
C PHE A 86 -2.11 23.33 -7.47
N TYR A 87 -1.01 24.07 -7.54
CA TYR A 87 -0.61 24.80 -8.75
C TYR A 87 0.57 24.08 -9.42
N GLY A 88 0.56 24.02 -10.75
CA GLY A 88 1.69 23.50 -11.51
C GLY A 88 2.93 24.35 -11.26
N LEU A 89 4.06 23.69 -11.01
CA LEU A 89 5.36 24.38 -10.88
C LEU A 89 5.92 24.63 -12.27
N HIS A 90 6.08 25.90 -12.62
CA HIS A 90 6.84 26.30 -13.81
C HIS A 90 8.32 26.39 -13.42
N VAL A 91 9.13 25.52 -14.00
CA VAL A 91 10.59 25.56 -13.85
C VAL A 91 11.13 26.29 -15.07
N ASN A 92 11.92 27.35 -14.84
CA ASN A 92 12.59 28.13 -15.89
C ASN A 92 13.66 27.32 -16.62
#